data_AF-A0A932GP60-F1
#
_entry.id   AF-A0A932GP60-F1
#
_cell.length_a   1.000
_cell.length_b   1.000
_cell.length_c   1.000
_cell.angle_alpha   90.00
_cell.angle_beta   90.00
_cell.angle_gamma   90.00
#
_symmetry.space_group_name_H-M   'P 1'
#
loop_
_entity.id
_entity.type
_entity.pdbx_description
1 polymer ?
#
loop_
_entity_poly.entity_id
_entity_poly.type
_entity_poly.pdbx_seq_one_letter_code
_entity_poly.pdbx_strand_id
1 'polypeptide(L)' 'MSTQPVPEALNPDIRKRDIVVEADGETLEKMLKMGHVRGFTVMCDEGERVGGNDTAPSPLAYFTIGIGF' A
#
# COMPACT_ATOMS: atom_id res chain seq x y z
N MET A 1 -5.26 13.98 32.56
CA MET A 1 -5.82 13.53 31.27
C MET A 1 -5.12 14.31 30.17
N SER A 2 -4.48 13.63 29.23
CA SER A 2 -3.75 14.27 28.13
C SER A 2 -4.72 15.04 27.24
N THR A 3 -4.45 16.33 26.98
CA THR A 3 -5.27 17.24 26.17
C THR A 3 -4.93 17.17 24.68
N GLN A 4 -4.44 16.03 24.18
CA GLN A 4 -4.13 15.93 22.77
C GLN A 4 -5.43 15.98 21.95
N PRO A 5 -5.51 16.86 20.93
CA PRO A 5 -6.68 16.92 20.07
C PRO A 5 -6.87 15.59 19.36
N VAL A 6 -8.13 15.17 19.22
CA VAL A 6 -8.49 14.00 18.41
C VAL A 6 -7.92 14.21 17.01
N PRO A 7 -7.15 13.24 16.46
CA PRO A 7 -6.67 13.34 15.09
C PRO A 7 -7.84 13.64 14.16
N GLU A 8 -7.65 14.56 13.21
CA GLU A 8 -8.73 14.95 12.29
C GLU A 8 -9.39 13.73 11.65
N ALA A 9 -8.58 12.71 11.31
CA ALA A 9 -9.02 11.44 10.73
C ALA A 9 -10.07 10.69 11.58
N LEU A 10 -10.12 10.92 12.89
CA LEU A 10 -11.02 10.30 13.85
C LEU A 10 -12.18 11.20 14.30
N ASN A 11 -12.30 12.42 13.74
CA ASN A 11 -13.39 13.33 14.08
C ASN A 11 -14.75 12.79 13.57
N PRO A 12 -15.73 12.50 14.47
CA PRO A 12 -17.02 11.92 14.09
C PRO A 12 -17.97 12.89 13.38
N ASP A 13 -17.72 14.20 13.43
CA ASP A 13 -18.57 15.21 12.80
C ASP A 13 -18.27 15.40 11.31
N ILE A 14 -17.13 14.88 10.83
CA ILE A 14 -16.77 14.91 9.41
C ILE A 14 -17.58 13.84 8.66
N ARG A 15 -18.45 14.27 7.75
CA ARG A 15 -19.34 13.39 6.97
C ARG A 15 -18.83 13.05 5.56
N LYS A 16 -17.83 13.77 5.07
CA LYS A 16 -17.23 13.56 3.75
C LYS A 16 -15.74 13.84 3.82
N ARG A 17 -14.94 13.01 3.13
CA ARG A 17 -13.53 13.27 2.83
C ARG A 17 -13.22 12.85 1.41
N ASP A 18 -12.40 13.66 0.75
CA ASP A 18 -11.79 13.31 -0.52
C ASP A 18 -10.34 12.90 -0.21
N ILE A 19 -10.02 11.62 -0.41
CA ILE A 19 -8.68 11.08 -0.17
C ILE A 19 -8.06 10.77 -1.52
N VAL A 20 -6.99 11.50 -1.86
CA VAL A 20 -6.17 11.22 -3.04
C VAL A 20 -4.94 10.42 -2.59
N VAL A 21 -4.70 9.32 -3.28
CA VAL A 21 -3.50 8.50 -3.11
C VAL A 21 -2.88 8.34 -4.50
N GLU A 22 -1.66 8.81 -4.63
CA GLU A 22 -0.86 8.65 -5.83
C GLU A 22 0.30 7.72 -5.50
N ALA A 23 0.61 6.83 -6.43
CA ALA A 23 1.72 5.91 -6.34
C ALA A 23 2.39 5.84 -7.70
N ASP A 24 3.70 5.95 -7.71
CA ASP A 24 4.53 5.67 -8.87
C ASP A 24 5.04 4.24 -8.77
N GLY A 25 5.21 3.58 -9.91
CA GLY A 25 5.72 2.22 -9.93
C GLY A 25 6.47 1.90 -11.19
N GLU A 26 7.51 1.09 -11.06
CA GLU A 26 8.28 0.57 -12.18
C GLU A 26 8.43 -0.94 -12.08
N THR A 27 8.49 -1.58 -13.25
CA THR A 27 8.92 -2.98 -13.35
C THR A 27 10.43 -2.98 -13.49
N LEU A 28 11.09 -3.72 -12.59
CA LEU A 28 12.53 -3.90 -12.60
C LEU A 28 12.84 -5.10 -13.50
N GLU A 29 13.14 -6.24 -12.90
CA GLU A 29 13.47 -7.47 -13.61
C GLU A 29 12.34 -8.49 -13.51
N LYS A 30 12.01 -9.15 -14.62
CA LYS A 30 10.95 -10.16 -14.69
C LYS A 30 9.62 -9.64 -14.12
N MET A 31 9.17 -10.19 -12.99
CA MET A 31 7.93 -9.79 -12.30
C MET A 31 8.15 -8.91 -11.07
N LEU A 32 9.40 -8.60 -10.72
CA LEU A 32 9.73 -7.71 -9.62
C LEU A 32 9.35 -6.26 -9.97
N LYS A 33 8.63 -5.61 -9.07
CA LYS A 33 8.17 -4.23 -9.18
C LYS A 33 8.53 -3.47 -7.91
N MET A 34 8.88 -2.20 -8.10
CA MET A 34 9.12 -1.26 -7.01
C MET A 34 8.13 -0.11 -7.14
N GLY A 35 7.38 0.14 -6.08
CA GLY A 35 6.42 1.24 -5.98
C GLY A 35 6.81 2.25 -4.92
N HIS A 36 6.46 3.52 -5.13
CA HIS A 36 6.63 4.60 -4.17
C HIS A 36 5.26 5.22 -3.87
N VAL A 37 4.84 5.17 -2.61
CA VAL A 37 3.54 5.71 -2.18
C VAL A 37 3.69 6.35 -0.80
N ARG A 38 3.32 7.63 -0.68
CA ARG A 38 3.32 8.39 0.59
C ARG A 38 4.60 8.25 1.44
N GLY A 39 5.76 8.23 0.79
CA GLY A 39 7.07 8.11 1.45
C GLY A 39 7.52 6.68 1.77
N PHE A 40 6.74 5.67 1.38
CA PHE A 40 7.11 4.26 1.49
C PHE A 40 7.55 3.69 0.15
N THR A 41 8.58 2.85 0.19
CA THR A 41 8.94 1.98 -0.93
C THR A 41 8.33 0.60 -0.71
N VAL A 42 7.60 0.11 -1.70
CA VAL A 42 6.95 -1.20 -1.68
C VAL A 42 7.56 -2.08 -2.77
N MET A 43 8.08 -3.24 -2.37
CA MET A 43 8.54 -4.27 -3.30
C MET A 43 7.42 -5.27 -3.53
N CYS A 44 7.24 -5.68 -4.77
CA CYS A 44 6.21 -6.63 -5.18
C CYS A 44 6.79 -7.61 -6.19
N ASP A 45 6.66 -8.91 -5.96
CA ASP A 45 7.18 -9.94 -6.86
C ASP A 45 6.16 -11.07 -7.01
N GLU A 46 6.11 -11.68 -8.18
CA GLU A 46 5.29 -12.86 -8.38
C GLU A 46 6.09 -14.13 -8.10
N GLY A 47 5.39 -15.25 -7.94
CA GLY A 47 6.04 -16.55 -7.80
C GLY A 47 6.63 -17.09 -9.11
N GLU A 48 7.52 -18.08 -9.00
CA GLU A 48 8.20 -18.72 -10.15
C GLU A 48 7.22 -19.24 -11.22
N ARG A 49 6.04 -19.72 -10.81
CA ARG A 49 5.00 -20.25 -11.70
C ARG A 49 4.56 -19.27 -12.80
N VAL A 50 4.69 -17.96 -12.55
CA VAL A 50 4.34 -16.92 -13.52
C VAL A 50 5.54 -16.06 -13.90
N GLY A 51 6.76 -16.55 -13.62
CA GLY A 51 8.02 -15.95 -14.05
C GLY A 51 8.63 -14.92 -13.09
N GLY A 52 8.17 -14.83 -11.85
CA GLY A 52 8.84 -14.05 -10.81
C GLY A 52 9.84 -14.87 -9.99
N ASN A 53 10.38 -14.28 -8.91
CA ASN A 53 11.39 -14.93 -8.06
C ASN A 53 10.92 -15.13 -6.61
N ASP A 54 9.65 -14.83 -6.28
CA ASP A 54 9.06 -14.96 -4.94
C ASP A 54 9.83 -14.20 -3.83
N THR A 55 10.46 -13.07 -4.18
CA THR A 55 11.32 -12.30 -3.25
C THR A 55 10.57 -11.24 -2.43
N ALA A 56 9.33 -10.95 -2.80
CA ALA A 56 8.43 -10.03 -2.11
C ALA A 56 6.98 -10.49 -2.29
N PRO A 57 6.02 -10.04 -1.47
CA PRO A 57 4.61 -10.40 -1.63
C PRO A 57 4.08 -10.02 -3.02
N SER A 58 3.22 -10.87 -3.58
CA SER A 58 2.58 -10.61 -4.87
C SER A 58 1.56 -9.47 -4.78
N PRO A 59 1.15 -8.88 -5.92
CA PRO A 59 0.15 -7.81 -5.91
C PRO A 59 -1.14 -8.25 -5.23
N LEU A 60 -1.56 -9.50 -5.47
CA LEU A 60 -2.76 -10.06 -4.87
C LEU A 60 -2.63 -10.27 -3.36
N ALA A 61 -1.42 -10.60 -2.87
CA ALA A 61 -1.17 -10.71 -1.43
C ALA A 61 -1.34 -9.35 -0.73
N TYR A 62 -0.76 -8.27 -1.27
CA TYR A 62 -0.96 -6.92 -0.75
C TYR A 62 -2.43 -6.51 -0.78
N PHE A 63 -3.12 -6.76 -1.89
CA PHE A 63 -4.55 -6.45 -2.01
C PHE A 63 -5.40 -7.20 -0.98
N THR A 64 -5.12 -8.49 -0.77
CA THR A 64 -5.86 -9.35 0.17
C THR A 64 -5.66 -8.88 1.60
N ILE A 65 -4.42 -8.56 1.98
CA ILE A 65 -4.10 -8.00 3.30
C ILE A 65 -4.80 -6.65 3.50
N GLY A 66 -4.82 -5.78 2.47
CA GLY A 66 -5.47 -4.47 2.53
C GLY A 66 -6.99 -4.52 2.74
N ILE A 67 -7.67 -5.61 2.36
CA ILE A 67 -9.09 -5.82 2.69
C ILE A 67 -9.29 -6.18 4.17
N GLY A 68 -8.31 -6.82 4.79
CA GLY A 68 -8.40 -7.32 6.16
C GLY A 68 -8.13 -6.29 7.26
N PHE A 69 -7.65 -5.10 6.92
CA PHE A 69 -7.45 -3.96 7.82
C PHE A 69 -8.55 -2.92 7.65
#